data_AF-A0A0B1SP73-F1
#
_entry.id   AF-A0A0B1SP73-F1
#
_cell.length_a   1.000
_cell.length_b   1.000
_cell.length_c   1.000
_cell.angle_alpha   90.00
_cell.angle_beta   90.00
_cell.angle_gamma   90.00
#
_symmetry.space_group_name_H-M   'P 1'
#
loop_
_entity.id
_entity.type
_entity.pdbx_description
1 polymer ?
#
loop_
_entity_poly.entity_id
_entity_poly.type
_entity_poly.pdbx_seq_one_letter_code
_entity_poly.pdbx_strand_id
1 'polypeptide(L)'
;MRSEPVDYDAIRIVKESVTVPVIANGDITQRSQALEIAEKTGVNGVMAANGLLYNPALFAGHEYTPASCIRDFLHLSADHGLPLHLFQQHLIYMLRDLTTPCQRRVLHELSSRPAIEQFLENVLLINDIEYSVLPMNF
;
A
#
# COMPACT_ATOMS: atom_id res chain seq x y z
N MET A 1 3.29 7.37 20.23
CA MET A 1 4.25 8.17 19.46
C MET A 1 3.59 9.51 19.19
N ARG A 2 4.18 10.63 19.63
CA ARG A 2 3.70 11.96 19.22
C ARG A 2 4.09 12.11 17.75
N SER A 3 3.09 12.25 16.88
CA SER A 3 3.33 12.67 15.50
C SER A 3 3.07 14.17 15.46
N GLU A 4 4.06 14.94 15.04
CA GLU A 4 3.82 16.32 14.63
C GLU A 4 3.12 16.29 13.27
N PRO A 5 2.15 17.19 13.03
CA PRO A 5 1.51 17.28 11.73
C PRO A 5 2.52 17.76 10.68
N VAL A 6 2.30 17.36 9.43
CA VAL A 6 3.12 17.81 8.31
C VAL A 6 2.93 19.31 8.08
N ASP A 7 4.03 20.04 7.97
CA ASP A 7 4.02 21.46 7.65
C ASP A 7 4.01 21.69 6.14
N TYR A 8 2.81 21.75 5.56
CA TYR A 8 2.63 22.00 4.13
C TYR A 8 3.01 23.43 3.71
N ASP A 9 2.96 24.40 4.62
CA ASP A 9 3.40 25.78 4.34
C ASP A 9 4.92 25.84 4.18
N ALA A 10 5.67 25.12 5.01
CA ALA A 10 7.11 24.97 4.85
C ALA A 10 7.46 24.33 3.50
N ILE A 11 6.71 23.29 3.08
CA ILE A 11 6.89 22.65 1.76
C ILE A 11 6.64 23.65 0.63
N ARG A 12 5.56 24.45 0.72
CA ARG A 12 5.25 25.51 -0.26
C ARG A 12 6.37 26.55 -0.35
N ILE A 13 6.88 27.04 0.78
CA ILE A 13 7.99 28.01 0.84
C ILE A 13 9.24 27.44 0.15
N VAL A 14 9.58 26.18 0.44
CA VAL A 14 10.69 25.50 -0.25
C VAL A 14 10.43 25.44 -1.75
N LYS A 15 9.22 25.06 -2.17
CA LYS A 15 8.85 24.96 -3.58
C LYS A 15 8.96 26.30 -4.32
N GLU A 16 8.56 27.39 -3.70
CA GLU A 16 8.68 28.75 -4.25
C GLU A 16 10.14 29.23 -4.31
N SER A 17 11.02 28.68 -3.48
CA SER A 17 12.42 29.12 -3.34
C SER A 17 13.39 28.44 -4.30
N VAL A 18 12.98 27.36 -5.00
CA VAL A 18 13.89 26.55 -5.83
C VAL A 18 13.32 26.26 -7.21
N THR A 19 14.22 26.13 -8.19
CA THR A 19 13.88 25.83 -9.59
C THR A 19 13.84 24.33 -9.89
N VAL A 20 14.48 23.51 -9.06
CA VAL A 20 14.44 22.04 -9.21
C VAL A 20 13.05 21.48 -8.85
N PRO A 21 12.67 20.31 -9.39
CA PRO A 21 11.42 19.66 -9.01
C PRO A 21 11.37 19.34 -7.51
N VAL A 22 10.25 19.68 -6.86
CA VAL A 22 10.00 19.37 -5.45
C VAL A 22 8.88 18.34 -5.36
N ILE A 23 9.07 17.31 -4.53
CA ILE A 23 8.08 16.27 -4.25
C ILE A 23 7.66 16.38 -2.78
N ALA A 24 6.38 16.62 -2.51
CA ALA A 24 5.88 16.63 -1.14
C ALA A 24 5.73 15.21 -0.60
N ASN A 25 6.15 14.96 0.64
CA ASN A 25 5.91 13.71 1.35
C ASN A 25 5.45 14.01 2.78
N GLY A 26 4.46 13.25 3.25
CA GLY A 26 4.00 13.30 4.63
C GLY A 26 2.51 13.04 4.74
N ASP A 27 2.15 12.10 5.62
CA ASP A 27 0.77 11.80 6.06
C ASP A 27 -0.28 11.57 4.96
N ILE A 28 0.15 11.21 3.75
CA ILE A 28 -0.74 10.89 2.63
C ILE A 28 -1.29 9.47 2.81
N THR A 29 -2.60 9.37 2.99
CA THR A 29 -3.35 8.10 3.13
C THR A 29 -4.46 7.93 2.10
N GLN A 30 -4.82 9.02 1.40
CA GLN A 30 -5.87 9.03 0.38
C GLN A 30 -5.40 9.78 -0.86
N ARG A 31 -5.92 9.39 -2.03
CA ARG A 31 -5.61 10.06 -3.29
C ARG A 31 -6.08 11.53 -3.31
N SER A 32 -7.24 11.82 -2.73
CA SER A 32 -7.78 13.17 -2.61
C SER A 32 -6.84 14.09 -1.84
N GLN A 33 -6.31 13.61 -0.71
CA GLN A 33 -5.33 14.33 0.10
C GLN A 33 -4.05 14.63 -0.69
N ALA A 34 -3.59 13.67 -1.49
CA ALA A 34 -2.41 13.87 -2.35
C ALA A 34 -2.63 15.00 -3.37
N LEU A 35 -3.82 15.07 -3.99
CA LEU A 35 -4.18 16.13 -4.93
C LEU A 35 -4.30 17.49 -4.23
N GLU A 36 -4.94 17.52 -3.06
CA GLU A 36 -5.10 18.74 -2.26
C GLU A 36 -3.73 19.31 -1.83
N ILE A 37 -2.79 18.46 -1.41
CA ILE A 37 -1.43 18.89 -1.07
C ILE A 37 -0.72 19.46 -2.29
N ALA A 38 -0.84 18.79 -3.45
CA ALA A 38 -0.23 19.27 -4.69
C ALA A 38 -0.75 20.67 -5.07
N GLU A 39 -2.07 20.88 -4.99
CA GLU A 39 -2.71 22.16 -5.27
C GLU A 39 -2.27 23.26 -4.29
N LYS A 40 -2.30 22.98 -2.99
CA LYS A 40 -1.94 23.95 -1.94
C LYS A 40 -0.48 24.38 -1.96
N THR A 41 0.42 23.45 -2.29
CA THR A 41 1.87 23.69 -2.17
C THR A 41 2.55 24.02 -3.50
N GLY A 42 1.88 23.78 -4.63
CA GLY A 42 2.44 24.00 -5.98
C GLY A 42 3.60 23.05 -6.32
N VAL A 43 3.76 21.94 -5.58
CA VAL A 43 4.82 20.97 -5.79
C VAL A 43 4.68 20.24 -7.13
N ASN A 44 5.81 19.72 -7.63
CA ASN A 44 5.87 19.02 -8.91
C ASN A 44 5.38 17.56 -8.81
N GLY A 45 5.26 17.05 -7.59
CA GLY A 45 4.74 15.71 -7.33
C GLY A 45 4.49 15.48 -5.85
N VAL A 46 3.86 14.35 -5.56
CA VAL A 46 3.55 13.91 -4.19
C VAL A 46 3.97 12.46 -4.02
N MET A 47 4.42 12.12 -2.83
CA MET A 47 4.87 10.79 -2.46
C MET A 47 4.18 10.35 -1.18
N ALA A 48 3.66 9.13 -1.16
CA ALA A 48 3.13 8.48 0.03
C ALA A 48 4.10 7.37 0.49
N ALA A 49 4.27 7.22 1.80
CA ALA A 49 5.08 6.13 2.38
C ALA A 49 4.15 5.15 3.11
N ASN A 50 3.78 5.47 4.36
CA ASN A 50 2.91 4.61 5.17
C ASN A 50 1.57 4.31 4.49
N GLY A 51 0.98 5.28 3.77
CA GLY A 51 -0.25 5.06 3.00
C GLY A 51 -0.13 3.91 2.00
N LEU A 52 1.03 3.75 1.34
CA LEU A 52 1.26 2.67 0.38
C LEU A 52 1.52 1.31 1.04
N LEU A 53 1.99 1.28 2.29
CA LEU A 53 2.08 0.03 3.04
C LEU A 53 0.68 -0.53 3.31
N TYR A 54 -0.26 0.34 3.67
CA TYR A 54 -1.65 -0.06 3.96
C TYR A 54 -2.47 -0.30 2.70
N ASN A 55 -2.23 0.48 1.65
CA ASN A 55 -2.93 0.39 0.38
C ASN A 55 -2.00 0.71 -0.80
N PRO A 56 -1.37 -0.31 -1.42
CA PRO A 56 -0.51 -0.10 -2.59
C PRO A 56 -1.27 0.46 -3.81
N ALA A 57 -2.59 0.31 -3.84
CA ALA A 57 -3.47 0.81 -4.90
C ALA A 57 -3.99 2.23 -4.65
N LEU A 58 -3.44 2.96 -3.67
CA LEU A 58 -3.85 4.32 -3.30
C LEU A 58 -3.91 5.26 -4.51
N PHE A 59 -2.86 5.29 -5.34
CA PHE A 59 -2.81 6.19 -6.50
C PHE A 59 -3.71 5.77 -7.67
N ALA A 60 -4.13 4.50 -7.70
CA ALA A 60 -5.17 4.03 -8.62
C ALA A 60 -6.58 4.43 -8.17
N GLY A 61 -6.72 5.07 -7.00
CA GLY A 61 -7.99 5.62 -6.51
C GLY A 61 -8.82 4.65 -5.66
N HIS A 62 -8.23 3.53 -5.25
CA HIS A 62 -8.90 2.61 -4.33
C HIS A 62 -8.82 3.13 -2.90
N GLU A 63 -9.89 2.96 -2.13
CA GLU A 63 -9.91 3.29 -0.69
C GLU A 63 -9.13 2.28 0.14
N TYR A 64 -9.12 1.01 -0.27
CA TYR A 64 -8.45 -0.11 0.40
C TYR A 64 -7.68 -0.97 -0.61
N THR A 65 -6.81 -1.85 -0.14
CA THR A 65 -6.09 -2.79 -1.01
C THR A 65 -7.08 -3.74 -1.70
N PRO A 66 -7.21 -3.72 -3.03
CA PRO A 66 -8.08 -4.65 -3.73
C PRO A 66 -7.49 -6.07 -3.71
N ALA A 67 -8.35 -7.09 -3.78
CA ALA A 67 -7.92 -8.49 -3.79
C ALA A 67 -6.97 -8.81 -4.95
N SER A 68 -7.14 -8.16 -6.12
CA SER A 68 -6.22 -8.28 -7.25
C SER A 68 -4.80 -7.83 -6.89
N CYS A 69 -4.65 -6.74 -6.15
CA CYS A 69 -3.34 -6.25 -5.71
C CYS A 69 -2.66 -7.22 -4.74
N ILE A 70 -3.42 -7.86 -3.84
CA ILE A 70 -2.88 -8.94 -2.98
C ILE A 70 -2.42 -10.12 -3.86
N ARG A 71 -3.22 -10.53 -4.84
CA ARG A 71 -2.89 -11.62 -5.76
C ARG A 71 -1.61 -11.31 -6.55
N ASP A 72 -1.47 -10.10 -7.08
CA ASP A 72 -0.27 -9.65 -7.78
C ASP A 72 0.96 -9.67 -6.85
N PHE A 73 0.81 -9.24 -5.60
CA PHE A 73 1.89 -9.33 -4.60
C PHE A 73 2.29 -10.79 -4.31
N LEU A 74 1.33 -11.71 -4.19
CA LEU A 74 1.62 -13.14 -4.01
C LEU A 74 2.44 -13.70 -5.17
N HIS A 75 2.04 -13.39 -6.41
CA HIS A 75 2.77 -13.80 -7.61
C HIS A 75 4.19 -13.20 -7.64
N LEU A 76 4.32 -11.87 -7.53
CA LEU A 76 5.62 -11.19 -7.58
C LEU A 76 6.57 -11.66 -6.47
N SER A 77 6.06 -11.90 -5.26
CA SER A 77 6.88 -12.40 -4.15
C SER A 77 7.32 -13.86 -4.33
N ALA A 78 6.60 -14.66 -5.11
CA ALA A 78 7.04 -15.99 -5.51
C ALA A 78 8.13 -15.89 -6.59
N ASP A 79 7.88 -15.11 -7.62
CA ASP A 79 8.74 -15.01 -8.80
C ASP A 79 10.12 -14.41 -8.48
N HIS A 80 10.16 -13.41 -7.60
CA HIS A 80 11.40 -12.71 -7.26
C HIS A 80 12.07 -13.22 -5.97
N GLY A 81 11.39 -14.08 -5.22
CA GLY A 81 11.84 -14.56 -3.91
C GLY A 81 11.84 -13.46 -2.85
N LEU A 82 10.93 -13.57 -1.87
CA LEU A 82 10.85 -12.66 -0.73
C LEU A 82 11.05 -13.42 0.58
N PRO A 83 11.97 -13.00 1.47
CA PRO A 83 12.10 -13.60 2.80
C PRO A 83 10.76 -13.59 3.55
N LEU A 84 10.44 -14.71 4.20
CA LEU A 84 9.14 -14.95 4.83
C LEU A 84 8.69 -13.80 5.75
N HIS A 85 9.60 -13.25 6.56
CA HIS A 85 9.27 -12.17 7.48
C HIS A 85 8.84 -10.88 6.75
N LEU A 86 9.48 -10.54 5.62
CA LEU A 86 9.07 -9.41 4.79
C LEU A 86 7.74 -9.70 4.11
N PHE A 87 7.58 -10.90 3.55
CA PHE A 87 6.32 -11.34 2.93
C PHE A 87 5.13 -11.20 3.89
N GLN A 88 5.27 -11.73 5.10
CA GLN A 88 4.25 -11.66 6.14
C GLN A 88 4.00 -10.22 6.60
N GLN A 89 5.05 -9.42 6.80
CA GLN A 89 4.93 -8.02 7.22
C GLN A 89 4.15 -7.17 6.20
N HIS A 90 4.43 -7.33 4.90
CA HIS A 90 3.68 -6.61 3.87
C HIS A 90 2.20 -7.00 3.87
N LEU A 91 1.88 -8.29 4.02
CA LEU A 91 0.49 -8.74 4.13
C LEU A 91 -0.21 -8.17 5.37
N ILE A 92 0.46 -8.13 6.52
CA ILE A 92 -0.10 -7.53 7.74
C ILE A 92 -0.47 -6.05 7.50
N TYR A 93 0.36 -5.30 6.78
CA TYR A 93 0.05 -3.92 6.44
C TYR A 93 -1.11 -3.81 5.44
N MET A 94 -1.04 -4.52 4.31
CA MET A 94 -2.05 -4.45 3.25
C MET A 94 -3.44 -4.91 3.70
N LEU A 95 -3.49 -5.84 4.67
CA LEU A 95 -4.73 -6.45 5.17
C LEU A 95 -5.25 -5.76 6.44
N ARG A 96 -4.62 -4.68 6.89
CA ARG A 96 -4.93 -4.01 8.16
C ARG A 96 -6.42 -3.71 8.30
N ASP A 97 -7.02 -3.12 7.27
CA ASP A 97 -8.42 -2.68 7.27
C ASP A 97 -9.38 -3.77 6.73
N LEU A 98 -8.85 -4.89 6.26
CA LEU A 98 -9.60 -6.04 5.75
C LEU A 98 -9.72 -7.18 6.78
N THR A 99 -9.02 -7.08 7.91
CA THR A 99 -8.96 -8.13 8.93
C THR A 99 -9.34 -7.62 10.30
N THR A 100 -9.87 -8.50 11.13
CA THR A 100 -10.11 -8.24 12.55
C THR A 100 -8.81 -8.31 13.36
N PRO A 101 -8.75 -7.71 14.57
CA PRO A 101 -7.60 -7.87 15.46
C PRO A 101 -7.24 -9.33 15.77
N CYS A 102 -8.24 -10.21 15.85
CA CYS A 102 -8.04 -11.66 16.05
C CYS A 102 -7.36 -12.30 14.83
N GLN A 103 -7.89 -12.07 13.64
CA GLN A 103 -7.31 -12.55 12.39
C GLN A 103 -5.87 -12.06 12.19
N ARG A 104 -5.57 -10.80 12.52
CA ARG A 104 -4.19 -10.28 12.46
C ARG A 104 -3.25 -11.01 13.41
N ARG A 105 -3.70 -11.32 14.64
CA ARG A 105 -2.90 -12.10 15.59
C ARG A 105 -2.57 -13.48 15.03
N VAL A 106 -3.56 -14.18 14.46
CA VAL A 106 -3.35 -15.45 13.79
C VAL A 106 -2.32 -15.30 12.66
N LEU A 107 -2.49 -14.30 11.79
CA LEU A 107 -1.56 -14.04 10.68
C LEU A 107 -0.12 -13.85 11.17
N HIS A 108 0.10 -13.16 12.29
CA HIS A 108 1.42 -12.96 12.90
C HIS A 108 2.08 -14.25 13.43
N GLU A 109 1.28 -15.24 13.84
CA GLU A 109 1.78 -16.51 14.40
C GLU A 109 2.16 -17.53 13.32
N LEU A 110 1.71 -17.34 12.08
CA LEU A 110 2.03 -18.23 10.97
C LEU A 110 3.52 -18.18 10.61
N SER A 111 4.14 -19.35 10.49
CA SER A 111 5.59 -19.50 10.29
C SER A 111 5.97 -20.08 8.92
N SER A 112 5.02 -20.19 7.99
CA SER A 112 5.29 -20.68 6.64
C SER A 112 4.40 -20.01 5.60
N ARG A 113 4.92 -19.91 4.37
CA ARG A 113 4.20 -19.32 3.24
C ARG A 113 2.89 -20.07 2.91
N PRO A 114 2.85 -21.41 2.81
CA PRO A 114 1.60 -22.12 2.54
C PRO A 114 0.52 -21.87 3.60
N ALA A 115 0.90 -21.78 4.89
CA ALA A 115 -0.06 -21.50 5.96
C ALA A 115 -0.64 -20.08 5.83
N ILE A 116 0.19 -19.10 5.45
CA ILE A 116 -0.27 -17.73 5.19
C ILE A 116 -1.20 -17.71 3.98
N GLU A 117 -0.84 -18.34 2.86
CA GLU A 117 -1.68 -18.40 1.65
C GLU A 117 -3.04 -19.05 1.94
N GLN A 118 -3.06 -20.17 2.68
CA GLN A 118 -4.30 -20.80 3.13
C GLN A 118 -5.15 -19.88 4.02
N PHE A 119 -4.52 -19.11 4.91
CA PHE A 119 -5.23 -18.10 5.70
C PHE A 119 -5.86 -17.02 4.80
N LEU A 120 -5.15 -16.54 3.78
CA LEU A 120 -5.66 -15.53 2.84
C LEU A 120 -6.86 -16.05 2.05
N GLU A 121 -6.82 -17.29 1.57
CA GLU A 121 -7.94 -17.93 0.88
C GLU A 121 -9.22 -17.93 1.74
N ASN A 122 -9.09 -18.25 3.03
CA ASN A 122 -10.20 -18.29 3.97
C ASN A 122 -10.74 -16.89 4.34
N VAL A 123 -9.88 -15.89 4.38
CA VAL A 123 -10.22 -14.53 4.87
C VAL A 123 -10.74 -13.64 3.75
N LEU A 124 -10.17 -13.76 2.56
CA LEU A 124 -10.44 -12.85 1.45
C LEU A 124 -11.41 -13.44 0.41
N LEU A 125 -11.86 -14.70 0.60
CA LEU A 125 -12.69 -15.42 -0.36
C LEU A 125 -12.13 -15.33 -1.80
N ILE A 126 -10.80 -15.39 -1.96
CA ILE A 126 -10.11 -15.20 -3.27
C ILE A 126 -10.46 -16.31 -4.29
N ASN A 127 -11.29 -17.28 -3.92
CA ASN A 127 -11.79 -18.34 -4.79
C ASN A 127 -12.94 -17.94 -5.73
N ASP A 128 -13.51 -16.73 -5.65
CA ASP A 128 -14.66 -16.34 -6.51
C ASP A 128 -14.37 -15.28 -7.59
N ILE A 129 -13.13 -15.10 -8.05
CA ILE A 129 -12.85 -14.34 -9.29
C ILE A 129 -11.80 -15.05 -10.14
N GLU A 130 -12.30 -15.62 -11.24
CA GLU A 130 -11.67 -16.41 -12.30
C GLU A 130 -10.15 -16.23 -12.47
N TYR A 131 -9.45 -17.36 -12.51
CA TYR A 131 -8.24 -17.53 -13.32
C TYR A 131 -8.62 -17.44 -14.80
N SER A 132 -8.95 -16.24 -15.30
CA SER A 132 -8.94 -15.97 -16.73
C SER A 132 -7.57 -15.40 -17.10
N VAL A 133 -6.81 -16.26 -17.75
CA VAL A 133 -5.56 -15.97 -18.44
C VAL A 133 -5.77 -14.71 -19.30
N LEU A 134 -5.27 -13.56 -18.85
CA LEU A 134 -5.04 -12.46 -19.79
C LEU A 134 -3.78 -12.83 -20.57
N PRO A 135 -3.85 -12.98 -21.91
CA PRO A 135 -2.66 -13.28 -22.69
C PRO A 135 -1.66 -12.14 -22.49
N MET A 136 -0.43 -12.49 -22.10
CA MET A 136 0.71 -11.60 -22.25
C MET A 136 0.86 -11.30 -23.74
N ASN A 137 0.43 -10.10 -24.15
CA ASN A 137 0.86 -9.51 -25.41
C ASN A 137 2.03 -8.57 -25.08
N PHE A 138 3.17 -8.88 -25.68
CA PHE A 138 4.35 -8.02 -25.78
C PHE A 138 4.03 -6.72 -26.52
#